data_AF-B4R9C9-F1
#
_entry.id   AF-B4R9C9-F1
#
_cell.length_a   1.000
_cell.length_b   1.000
_cell.length_c   1.000
_cell.angle_alpha   90.00
_cell.angle_beta   90.00
_cell.angle_gamma   90.00
#
_symmetry.space_group_name_H-M   'P 1'
#
loop_
_entity.id
_entity.type
_entity.pdbx_description
1 polymer ?
#
loop_
_entity_poly.entity_id
_entity_poly.type
_entity_poly.pdbx_seq_one_letter_code
_entity_poly.pdbx_strand_id
1 'polypeptide(L)'
;MDRRTLIIAGVTSLAAPLAAPGLVRAQEAATQGPPTPVPPQPTYSAGNEDKTYSQDEIVRGVSDFMGVTAETAGGVVEKLFANNGRPTAYIAGEEGSGSFILGARYGRGLLYMKDRQPMEVFWQGPSAGWDFGGNASRVFTLCYNLWEPEVIFQRFPGVEGSAYLVGGLGVNYQKAGGVTLAPIRAGVGLRLGANVGYLSYSRKRHVLPF
;
A
#
# COMPACT_ATOMS: atom_id res chain seq x y z
N MET A 1 -16.04 16.78 -61.31
CA MET A 1 -15.94 15.68 -62.30
C MET A 1 -17.22 14.88 -62.23
N ASP A 2 -18.02 15.03 -63.30
CA ASP A 2 -19.09 14.17 -63.83
C ASP A 2 -18.75 12.66 -63.81
N ARG A 3 -19.58 11.64 -64.09
CA ARG A 3 -21.01 11.39 -64.37
C ARG A 3 -21.10 9.85 -64.49
N ARG A 4 -22.18 9.26 -63.98
CA ARG A 4 -23.05 8.27 -64.64
C ARG A 4 -22.50 6.91 -65.15
N THR A 5 -23.41 5.92 -65.06
CA THR A 5 -23.68 4.85 -66.04
C THR A 5 -22.94 3.53 -65.79
N LEU A 6 -23.49 2.30 -65.91
CA LEU A 6 -24.82 1.64 -65.89
C LEU A 6 -24.59 0.24 -66.51
N ILE A 7 -25.50 -0.71 -66.22
CA ILE A 7 -25.85 -1.94 -67.00
C ILE A 7 -24.96 -3.17 -66.71
N ILE A 8 -25.44 -4.22 -66.01
CA ILE A 8 -26.56 -5.19 -66.23
C ILE A 8 -26.25 -6.25 -67.30
N ALA A 9 -26.27 -7.53 -66.87
CA ALA A 9 -26.75 -8.76 -67.52
C ALA A 9 -25.88 -9.93 -67.01
N GLY A 10 -26.35 -11.03 -66.40
CA GLY A 10 -27.65 -11.67 -66.41
C GLY A 10 -27.58 -12.95 -67.23
N VAL A 11 -27.43 -14.14 -66.60
CA VAL A 11 -27.90 -15.43 -67.14
C VAL A 11 -28.23 -16.35 -65.96
N THR A 12 -29.46 -16.86 -66.01
CA THR A 12 -30.09 -17.87 -65.16
C THR A 12 -29.56 -19.27 -65.48
N SER A 13 -29.47 -20.13 -64.47
CA SER A 13 -29.69 -21.57 -64.67
C SER A 13 -30.38 -22.17 -63.44
N LEU A 14 -31.45 -22.90 -63.71
CA LEU A 14 -32.25 -23.67 -62.76
C LEU A 14 -31.47 -24.89 -62.28
N ALA A 15 -31.53 -25.20 -60.98
CA ALA A 15 -31.62 -26.57 -60.48
C ALA A 15 -31.98 -26.56 -58.98
N ALA A 16 -33.14 -27.11 -58.66
CA ALA A 16 -33.48 -27.64 -57.33
C ALA A 16 -33.64 -29.17 -57.47
N PRO A 17 -33.84 -29.93 -56.38
CA PRO A 17 -33.08 -30.03 -55.13
C PRO A 17 -32.64 -31.50 -54.88
N LEU A 18 -31.63 -31.75 -54.05
CA LEU A 18 -31.41 -33.09 -53.46
C LEU A 18 -31.02 -32.97 -51.99
N ALA A 19 -31.76 -33.72 -51.17
CA ALA A 19 -31.75 -33.73 -49.72
C ALA A 19 -30.50 -34.41 -49.13
N ALA A 20 -30.06 -33.95 -47.95
CA ALA A 20 -29.65 -34.78 -46.81
C ALA A 20 -29.36 -33.92 -45.56
N PRO A 21 -29.55 -34.48 -44.34
CA PRO A 21 -29.76 -33.73 -43.10
C PRO A 21 -28.45 -33.42 -42.37
N GLY A 22 -28.39 -32.30 -41.64
CA GLY A 22 -27.17 -31.91 -40.93
C GLY A 22 -27.44 -30.93 -39.81
N LEU A 23 -27.93 -31.46 -38.69
CA LEU A 23 -27.69 -31.05 -37.31
C LEU A 23 -27.67 -29.54 -37.00
N VAL A 24 -28.75 -29.07 -36.38
CA VAL A 24 -28.76 -27.97 -35.41
C VAL A 24 -27.61 -28.18 -34.43
N ARG A 25 -26.57 -27.34 -34.49
CA ARG A 25 -25.59 -27.25 -33.40
C ARG A 25 -26.18 -26.31 -32.36
N ALA A 26 -26.68 -26.93 -31.29
CA ALA A 26 -27.04 -26.25 -30.06
C ALA A 26 -25.85 -25.45 -29.53
N GLN A 27 -26.13 -24.26 -29.03
CA GLN A 27 -25.19 -23.39 -28.34
C GLN A 27 -24.70 -24.11 -27.08
N GLU A 28 -23.44 -24.52 -27.05
CA GLU A 28 -22.80 -25.03 -25.84
C GLU A 28 -22.74 -23.88 -24.83
N ALA A 29 -23.53 -24.02 -23.77
CA ALA A 29 -23.42 -23.20 -22.58
C ALA A 29 -21.97 -23.31 -22.07
N ALA A 30 -21.29 -22.18 -21.98
CA ALA A 30 -19.96 -22.11 -21.39
C ALA A 30 -20.05 -22.57 -19.93
N THR A 31 -19.53 -23.75 -19.65
CA THR A 31 -19.34 -24.28 -18.30
C THR A 31 -18.43 -23.30 -17.55
N GLN A 32 -18.98 -22.61 -16.55
CA GLN A 32 -18.19 -21.80 -15.63
C GLN A 32 -17.19 -22.73 -14.92
N GLY A 33 -15.89 -22.47 -15.10
CA GLY A 33 -14.83 -23.16 -14.38
C GLY A 33 -14.96 -22.97 -12.87
N PRO A 34 -14.33 -23.84 -12.05
CA PRO A 34 -14.38 -23.73 -10.61
C PRO A 34 -13.94 -22.32 -10.15
N PRO A 35 -14.63 -21.72 -9.17
CA PRO A 35 -14.27 -20.41 -8.67
C PRO A 35 -12.82 -20.43 -8.16
N THR A 36 -12.01 -19.49 -8.65
CA THR A 36 -10.67 -19.25 -8.16
C THR A 36 -10.73 -19.03 -6.64
N PRO A 37 -9.87 -19.67 -5.83
CA PRO A 37 -9.82 -19.39 -4.40
C PRO A 37 -9.47 -17.92 -4.19
N VAL A 38 -10.42 -17.14 -3.68
CA VAL A 38 -10.13 -15.80 -3.17
C VAL A 38 -9.20 -16.00 -1.96
N PRO A 39 -8.04 -15.32 -1.88
CA PRO A 39 -7.19 -15.40 -0.72
C PRO A 39 -8.00 -15.02 0.53
N PRO A 40 -7.85 -15.74 1.65
CA PRO A 40 -8.63 -15.47 2.85
C PRO A 40 -8.43 -14.01 3.28
N GLN A 41 -9.51 -13.22 3.26
CA GLN A 41 -9.49 -11.91 3.88
C GLN A 41 -9.25 -12.10 5.38
N PRO A 42 -8.32 -11.35 6.00
CA PRO A 42 -8.06 -11.48 7.43
C PRO A 42 -9.37 -11.25 8.19
N THR A 43 -9.90 -12.31 8.81
CA THR A 43 -11.11 -12.24 9.62
C THR A 43 -10.72 -11.68 10.97
N TYR A 44 -10.96 -10.39 11.19
CA TYR A 44 -10.80 -9.79 12.51
C TYR A 44 -11.95 -10.28 13.40
N SER A 45 -11.66 -10.97 14.51
CA SER A 45 -12.71 -11.33 15.47
C SER A 45 -13.42 -10.07 15.95
N ALA A 46 -14.76 -10.08 16.02
CA ALA A 46 -15.58 -8.91 16.36
C ALA A 46 -15.17 -8.18 17.66
N GLY A 47 -14.54 -8.88 18.62
CA GLY A 47 -13.99 -8.26 19.83
C GLY A 47 -12.73 -7.40 19.65
N ASN A 48 -12.12 -7.39 18.46
CA ASN A 48 -10.94 -6.59 18.13
C ASN A 48 -11.28 -5.37 17.27
N GLU A 49 -12.50 -5.26 16.74
CA GLU A 49 -12.89 -4.13 15.90
C GLU A 49 -12.83 -2.80 16.66
N ASP A 50 -13.22 -2.80 17.93
CA ASP A 50 -13.13 -1.66 18.85
C ASP A 50 -11.69 -1.23 19.12
N LYS A 51 -10.73 -2.16 18.95
CA LYS A 51 -9.30 -1.97 19.21
C LYS A 51 -8.49 -1.63 17.95
N THR A 52 -9.15 -1.42 16.82
CA THR A 52 -8.52 -1.07 15.53
C THR A 52 -9.04 0.25 15.00
N TYR A 53 -8.24 0.91 14.16
CA TYR A 53 -8.64 2.16 13.53
C TYR A 53 -9.42 1.90 12.24
N SER A 54 -10.45 2.71 12.00
CA SER A 54 -11.18 2.69 10.73
C SER A 54 -10.39 3.42 9.64
N GLN A 55 -10.77 3.19 8.38
CA GLN A 55 -10.15 3.86 7.25
C GLN A 55 -10.29 5.38 7.35
N ASP A 56 -11.50 5.87 7.64
CA ASP A 56 -11.79 7.30 7.75
C ASP A 56 -11.04 7.99 8.89
N GLU A 57 -10.79 7.29 10.00
CA GLU A 57 -9.96 7.80 11.10
C GLU A 57 -8.52 8.00 10.63
N ILE A 58 -7.96 7.00 9.93
CA ILE A 58 -6.59 7.05 9.44
C ILE A 58 -6.43 8.08 8.31
N VAL A 59 -7.40 8.18 7.38
CA VAL A 59 -7.37 9.20 6.32
C VAL A 59 -7.30 10.61 6.90
N ARG A 60 -8.16 10.91 7.89
CA ARG A 60 -8.14 12.20 8.60
C ARG A 60 -6.81 12.42 9.32
N GLY A 61 -6.36 11.44 10.10
CA GLY A 61 -5.09 11.53 10.82
C GLY A 61 -3.88 11.77 9.91
N VAL A 62 -3.82 11.09 8.76
CA VAL A 62 -2.77 11.28 7.76
C VAL A 62 -2.89 12.66 7.09
N SER A 63 -4.09 13.06 6.66
CA SER A 63 -4.33 14.35 5.99
C SER A 63 -3.90 15.51 6.90
N ASP A 64 -4.38 15.50 8.15
CA ASP A 64 -4.13 16.55 9.14
C ASP A 64 -2.65 16.61 9.53
N PHE A 65 -2.05 15.45 9.85
CA PHE A 65 -0.66 15.39 10.30
C PHE A 65 0.32 15.74 9.16
N MET A 66 0.11 15.16 7.99
CA MET A 66 1.02 15.34 6.85
C MET A 66 0.80 16.67 6.14
N GLY A 67 -0.34 17.36 6.37
CA GLY A 67 -0.70 18.59 5.68
C GLY A 67 -0.97 18.38 4.19
N VAL A 68 -1.50 17.20 3.84
CA VAL A 68 -1.86 16.82 2.45
C VAL A 68 -3.37 16.83 2.28
N THR A 69 -3.82 16.82 1.02
CA THR A 69 -5.26 16.75 0.74
C THR A 69 -5.85 15.40 1.17
N ALA A 70 -7.15 15.38 1.48
CA ALA A 70 -7.85 14.17 1.89
C ALA A 70 -7.86 13.11 0.79
N GLU A 71 -7.87 13.49 -0.48
CA GLU A 71 -7.79 12.58 -1.62
C GLU A 71 -6.43 11.90 -1.70
N THR A 72 -5.35 12.66 -1.43
CA THR A 72 -3.98 12.14 -1.40
C THR A 72 -3.79 11.17 -0.25
N ALA A 73 -4.27 11.54 0.95
CA ALA A 73 -4.28 10.66 2.11
C ALA A 73 -5.16 9.42 1.87
N GLY A 74 -6.34 9.60 1.28
CA GLY A 74 -7.28 8.56 0.92
C GLY A 74 -6.66 7.48 0.05
N GLY A 75 -6.00 7.87 -1.05
CA GLY A 75 -5.40 6.91 -1.98
C GLY A 75 -4.30 6.04 -1.36
N VAL A 76 -3.44 6.60 -0.50
CA VAL A 76 -2.39 5.80 0.18
C VAL A 76 -2.99 4.89 1.24
N VAL A 77 -3.96 5.38 2.00
CA VAL A 77 -4.61 4.63 3.09
C VAL A 77 -5.48 3.51 2.54
N GLU A 78 -6.21 3.74 1.44
CA GLU A 78 -7.00 2.70 0.77
C GLU A 78 -6.11 1.53 0.35
N LYS A 79 -4.96 1.81 -0.27
CA LYS A 79 -4.00 0.77 -0.65
C LYS A 79 -3.41 0.04 0.56
N LEU A 80 -3.16 0.73 1.67
CA LEU A 80 -2.70 0.13 2.92
C LEU A 80 -3.75 -0.80 3.53
N PHE A 81 -5.02 -0.36 3.55
CA PHE A 81 -6.14 -1.14 4.05
C PHE A 81 -6.44 -2.35 3.15
N ALA A 82 -6.32 -2.22 1.83
CA ALA A 82 -6.49 -3.34 0.92
C ALA A 82 -5.45 -4.45 1.14
N ASN A 83 -4.21 -4.09 1.50
CA ASN A 83 -3.12 -5.05 1.68
C ASN A 83 -3.04 -5.65 3.09
N ASN A 84 -3.38 -4.87 4.12
CA ASN A 84 -3.13 -5.23 5.52
C ASN A 84 -4.38 -5.16 6.41
N GLY A 85 -5.50 -4.68 5.87
CA GLY A 85 -6.74 -4.38 6.58
C GLY A 85 -6.58 -3.27 7.62
N ARG A 86 -7.12 -3.46 8.83
CA ARG A 86 -7.21 -2.38 9.83
C ARG A 86 -5.98 -2.35 10.75
N PRO A 87 -5.32 -1.18 10.94
CA PRO A 87 -4.21 -1.06 11.87
C PRO A 87 -4.70 -1.03 13.33
N THR A 88 -3.88 -1.54 14.24
CA THR A 88 -4.15 -1.56 15.69
C THR A 88 -3.57 -0.33 16.40
N ALA A 89 -2.58 0.32 15.78
CA ALA A 89 -1.91 1.50 16.31
C ALA A 89 -1.35 2.36 15.15
N TYR A 90 -0.98 3.60 15.45
CA TYR A 90 -0.22 4.43 14.53
C TYR A 90 0.80 5.30 15.26
N ILE A 91 1.84 5.72 14.55
CA ILE A 91 2.85 6.66 15.06
C ILE A 91 2.78 7.93 14.21
N ALA A 92 2.71 9.08 14.86
CA ALA A 92 2.87 10.37 14.21
C ALA A 92 4.14 11.04 14.75
N GLY A 93 5.06 11.41 13.85
CA GLY A 93 6.31 12.03 14.27
C GLY A 93 7.15 12.58 13.14
N GLU A 94 8.39 12.90 13.47
CA GLU A 94 9.34 13.51 12.56
C GLU A 94 10.60 12.66 12.46
N GLU A 95 11.16 12.64 11.26
CA GLU A 95 12.34 11.87 10.91
C GLU A 95 13.33 12.77 10.19
N GLY A 96 14.53 12.87 10.76
CA GLY A 96 15.69 13.49 10.14
C GLY A 96 16.66 12.42 9.67
N SER A 97 17.35 12.70 8.57
CA SER A 97 18.45 11.85 8.10
C SER A 97 19.49 12.71 7.42
N GLY A 98 20.75 12.29 7.49
CA GLY A 98 21.83 12.86 6.69
C GLY A 98 22.68 11.75 6.12
N SER A 99 22.91 11.77 4.80
CA SER A 99 23.76 10.79 4.12
C SER A 99 24.37 11.38 2.84
N PHE A 100 25.69 11.19 2.65
CA PHE A 100 26.38 11.45 1.37
C PHE A 100 26.75 10.13 0.64
N ILE A 101 27.04 9.06 1.38
CA ILE A 101 27.29 7.69 0.86
C ILE A 101 26.73 6.63 1.83
N LEU A 102 27.03 6.78 3.12
CA LEU A 102 26.42 6.06 4.24
C LEU A 102 25.91 7.10 5.23
N GLY A 103 24.72 6.89 5.78
CA GLY A 103 24.20 7.77 6.80
C GLY A 103 23.36 7.05 7.82
N ALA A 104 22.86 7.87 8.73
CA ALA A 104 21.93 7.43 9.75
C ALA A 104 20.66 8.27 9.68
N ARG A 105 19.58 7.60 10.02
CA ARG A 105 18.27 8.19 10.21
C ARG A 105 17.94 8.15 11.68
N TYR A 106 17.32 9.22 12.16
CA TYR A 106 16.78 9.34 13.50
C TYR A 106 15.40 9.96 13.43
N GLY A 107 14.46 9.42 14.19
CA GLY A 107 13.15 10.02 14.33
C GLY A 107 12.58 9.83 15.71
N ARG A 108 11.54 10.61 15.96
CA ARG A 108 10.84 10.73 17.23
C ARG A 108 9.37 10.98 16.93
N GLY A 109 8.49 10.33 17.68
CA GLY A 109 7.07 10.51 17.53
C GLY A 109 6.30 9.97 18.72
N LEU A 110 4.97 10.04 18.60
CA LEU A 110 4.04 9.50 19.57
C LEU A 110 3.34 8.29 18.95
N LEU A 111 3.35 7.17 19.65
CA LEU A 111 2.57 5.98 19.35
C LEU A 111 1.19 6.12 19.99
N TYR A 112 0.17 6.02 19.14
CA TYR A 112 -1.24 6.07 19.49
C TYR A 112 -1.84 4.68 19.38
N MET A 113 -2.56 4.29 20.42
CA MET A 113 -3.33 3.06 20.52
C MET A 113 -4.71 3.37 21.06
N LYS A 114 -5.73 2.59 20.68
CA LYS A 114 -7.07 2.71 21.27
C LYS A 114 -6.97 2.47 22.79
N ASP A 115 -7.73 3.25 23.56
CA ASP A 115 -7.85 3.17 25.02
C ASP A 115 -6.55 3.29 25.83
N ARG A 116 -5.50 3.90 25.24
CA ARG A 116 -4.24 4.14 25.93
C ARG A 116 -3.78 5.58 25.72
N GLN A 117 -2.97 6.06 26.67
CA GLN A 117 -2.30 7.35 26.51
C GLN A 117 -1.22 7.26 25.43
N PRO A 118 -1.05 8.31 24.60
CA PRO A 118 0.03 8.36 23.63
C PRO A 118 1.39 8.20 24.32
N MET A 119 2.28 7.42 23.73
CA MET A 119 3.61 7.19 24.30
C MET A 119 4.72 7.65 23.35
N GLU A 120 5.80 8.16 23.91
CA GLU A 120 6.95 8.57 23.11
C GLU A 120 7.72 7.35 22.58
N VAL A 121 8.04 7.39 21.30
CA VAL A 121 8.82 6.37 20.61
C VAL A 121 9.88 7.06 19.77
N PHE A 122 11.09 6.53 19.86
CA PHE A 122 12.22 6.92 19.03
C PHE A 122 12.53 5.80 18.05
N TRP A 123 13.04 6.15 16.88
CA TRP A 123 13.58 5.17 15.94
C TRP A 123 14.85 5.67 15.31
N GLN A 124 15.69 4.71 14.94
CA GLN A 124 16.99 4.97 14.34
C GLN A 124 17.39 3.81 13.45
N GLY A 125 18.17 4.09 12.42
CA GLY A 125 18.68 3.03 11.56
C GLY A 125 19.64 3.53 10.50
N PRO A 126 20.32 2.60 9.83
CA PRO A 126 21.12 2.92 8.66
C PRO A 126 20.24 3.56 7.57
N SER A 127 20.80 4.53 6.87
CA SER A 127 20.22 5.07 5.65
C SER A 127 21.25 5.01 4.53
N ALA A 128 20.90 4.37 3.42
CA ALA A 128 21.62 4.50 2.17
C ALA A 128 20.88 5.50 1.29
N GLY A 129 21.61 6.33 0.55
CA GLY A 129 21.00 7.29 -0.37
C GLY A 129 21.65 8.66 -0.36
N TRP A 130 21.20 9.47 -1.31
CA TRP A 130 21.71 10.79 -1.59
C TRP A 130 20.78 11.83 -0.95
N ASP A 131 20.94 12.04 0.36
CA ASP A 131 20.19 13.06 1.10
C ASP A 131 21.09 14.23 1.42
N PHE A 132 21.13 15.16 0.48
CA PHE A 132 21.60 16.51 0.73
C PHE A 132 20.52 17.29 1.47
N GLY A 133 20.58 17.28 2.79
CA GLY A 133 19.82 18.21 3.59
C GLY A 133 19.34 17.60 4.90
N GLY A 134 19.78 18.18 6.01
CA GLY A 134 19.27 17.89 7.35
C GLY A 134 17.84 18.41 7.55
N ASN A 135 16.93 18.03 6.65
CA ASN A 135 15.54 18.42 6.70
C ASN A 135 14.75 17.35 7.45
N ALA A 136 14.08 17.76 8.53
CA ALA A 136 13.18 16.89 9.26
C ALA A 136 11.88 16.74 8.46
N SER A 137 11.53 15.50 8.13
CA SER A 137 10.32 15.17 7.39
C SER A 137 9.28 14.56 8.32
N ARG A 138 8.00 14.89 8.09
CA ARG A 138 6.89 14.23 8.81
C ARG A 138 6.76 12.79 8.34
N VAL A 139 6.55 11.89 9.27
CA VAL A 139 6.29 10.47 9.01
C VAL A 139 5.09 9.98 9.81
N PHE A 140 4.18 9.29 9.14
CA PHE A 140 3.00 8.67 9.74
C PHE A 140 3.09 7.16 9.54
N THR A 141 3.23 6.39 10.62
CA THR A 141 3.43 4.93 10.54
C THR A 141 2.21 4.17 10.99
N LEU A 142 1.61 3.38 10.11
CA LEU A 142 0.57 2.44 10.50
C LEU A 142 1.20 1.19 11.10
N CYS A 143 0.67 0.73 12.23
CA CYS A 143 1.14 -0.44 12.94
C CYS A 143 0.02 -1.49 12.94
N TYR A 144 0.31 -2.66 12.42
CA TYR A 144 -0.61 -3.78 12.32
C TYR A 144 -0.19 -4.89 13.28
N ASN A 145 -1.18 -5.49 13.93
CA ASN A 145 -0.98 -6.59 14.88
C ASN A 145 -0.11 -6.21 16.10
N LEU A 146 -0.03 -4.91 16.41
CA LEU A 146 0.65 -4.37 17.58
C LEU A 146 -0.37 -4.14 18.69
N TRP A 147 -0.54 -5.14 19.55
CA TRP A 147 -1.53 -5.13 20.65
C TRP A 147 -0.96 -4.63 21.98
N GLU A 148 0.37 -4.73 22.14
CA GLU A 148 1.11 -4.31 23.31
C GLU A 148 2.19 -3.30 22.88
N PRO A 149 2.32 -2.14 23.56
CA PRO A 149 3.29 -1.13 23.19
C PRO A 149 4.73 -1.64 23.31
N GLU A 150 4.99 -2.54 24.26
CA GLU A 150 6.30 -3.15 24.51
C GLU A 150 6.88 -3.82 23.26
N VAL A 151 6.02 -4.41 22.44
CA VAL A 151 6.39 -5.21 21.26
C VAL A 151 7.00 -4.33 20.17
N ILE A 152 6.75 -3.02 20.17
CA ILE A 152 7.36 -2.13 19.18
C ILE A 152 8.86 -1.91 19.43
N PHE A 153 9.36 -2.11 20.66
CA PHE A 153 10.74 -1.75 21.01
C PHE A 153 11.75 -2.82 20.60
N GLN A 154 11.88 -3.02 19.29
CA GLN A 154 12.78 -3.97 18.66
C GLN A 154 13.24 -3.45 17.29
N ARG A 155 14.03 -4.26 16.58
CA ARG A 155 14.47 -3.97 15.23
C ARG A 155 13.45 -4.49 14.22
N PHE A 156 13.06 -3.62 13.30
CA PHE A 156 12.15 -3.90 12.20
C PHE A 156 12.92 -3.84 10.88
N PRO A 157 13.31 -5.00 10.30
CA PRO A 157 13.92 -5.03 8.97
C PRO A 157 12.92 -4.58 7.90
N GLY A 158 13.43 -3.86 6.91
CA GLY A 158 12.69 -3.49 5.71
C GLY A 158 12.25 -4.72 4.92
N VAL A 159 11.05 -4.65 4.34
CA VAL A 159 10.57 -5.66 3.39
C VAL A 159 11.01 -5.22 2.00
N GLU A 160 11.86 -6.03 1.37
CA GLU A 160 12.34 -5.82 0.02
C GLU A 160 11.19 -5.75 -0.99
N GLY A 161 11.31 -4.87 -2.00
CA GLY A 161 10.31 -4.70 -3.05
C GLY A 161 8.95 -4.15 -2.61
N SER A 162 8.81 -3.74 -1.34
CA SER A 162 7.54 -3.31 -0.77
C SER A 162 7.26 -1.81 -0.91
N ALA A 163 8.20 -1.08 -1.52
CA ALA A 163 8.13 0.36 -1.65
C ALA A 163 7.21 0.80 -2.79
N TYR A 164 6.32 1.76 -2.53
CA TYR A 164 5.46 2.34 -3.57
C TYR A 164 5.09 3.80 -3.25
N LEU A 165 4.57 4.51 -4.26
CA LEU A 165 4.18 5.91 -4.20
C LEU A 165 2.69 6.08 -4.52
N VAL A 166 2.00 6.95 -3.78
CA VAL A 166 0.65 7.41 -4.11
C VAL A 166 0.56 8.91 -3.82
N GLY A 167 0.25 9.73 -4.83
CA GLY A 167 0.05 11.18 -4.65
C GLY A 167 1.21 11.92 -3.98
N GLY A 168 2.46 11.49 -4.20
CA GLY A 168 3.64 12.09 -3.56
C GLY A 168 3.94 11.58 -2.14
N LEU A 169 3.16 10.62 -1.62
CA LEU A 169 3.44 9.88 -0.39
C LEU A 169 4.06 8.51 -0.67
N GLY A 170 5.26 8.29 -0.14
CA GLY A 170 5.98 7.02 -0.24
C GLY A 170 5.71 6.11 0.96
N VAL A 171 5.52 4.82 0.70
CA VAL A 171 5.37 3.77 1.73
C VAL A 171 6.46 2.72 1.55
N ASN A 172 7.00 2.18 2.64
CA ASN A 172 7.88 1.01 2.62
C ASN A 172 7.67 0.16 3.88
N TYR A 173 7.27 -1.10 3.74
CA TYR A 173 6.93 -1.94 4.87
C TYR A 173 8.17 -2.41 5.64
N GLN A 174 7.99 -2.63 6.93
CA GLN A 174 8.95 -3.31 7.80
C GLN A 174 8.21 -4.34 8.67
N LYS A 175 8.85 -5.47 8.99
CA LYS A 175 8.19 -6.57 9.72
C LYS A 175 9.12 -7.24 10.72
N ALA A 176 8.63 -7.43 11.95
CA ALA A 176 9.32 -8.20 12.98
C ALA A 176 8.30 -8.80 13.96
N GLY A 177 8.55 -10.02 14.45
CA GLY A 177 7.74 -10.61 15.53
C GLY A 177 6.23 -10.68 15.26
N GLY A 178 5.81 -10.84 14.00
CA GLY A 178 4.39 -10.84 13.62
C GLY A 178 3.71 -9.46 13.58
N VAL A 179 4.46 -8.38 13.84
CA VAL A 179 4.04 -6.99 13.69
C VAL A 179 4.47 -6.46 12.33
N THR A 180 3.58 -5.72 11.66
CA THR A 180 3.90 -5.02 10.41
C THR A 180 3.81 -3.52 10.61
N LEU A 181 4.84 -2.80 10.20
CA LEU A 181 4.89 -1.34 10.21
C LEU A 181 4.87 -0.83 8.76
N ALA A 182 4.07 0.20 8.50
CA ALA A 182 3.99 0.86 7.21
C ALA A 182 4.16 2.38 7.39
N PRO A 183 5.41 2.88 7.42
CA PRO A 183 5.67 4.31 7.48
C PRO A 183 5.37 4.97 6.14
N ILE A 184 4.58 6.04 6.21
CA ILE A 184 4.17 6.93 5.13
C ILE A 184 5.02 8.20 5.25
N ARG A 185 5.75 8.57 4.19
CA ARG A 185 6.62 9.74 4.15
C ARG A 185 6.24 10.66 2.99
N ALA A 186 6.26 11.96 3.22
CA ALA A 186 6.03 12.96 2.18
C ALA A 186 7.35 13.43 1.54
N GLY A 187 7.32 13.73 0.24
CA GLY A 187 8.29 14.62 -0.39
C GLY A 187 9.04 14.07 -1.62
N VAL A 188 9.63 15.02 -2.36
CA VAL A 188 10.57 14.87 -3.49
C VAL A 188 11.95 14.44 -2.99
N GLY A 189 12.02 13.29 -2.35
CA GLY A 189 13.24 12.67 -1.81
C GLY A 189 13.05 11.17 -1.73
N LEU A 190 12.39 10.63 -2.75
CA LEU A 190 11.73 9.34 -2.70
C LEU A 190 12.77 8.22 -2.68
N ARG A 191 13.13 7.78 -1.48
CA ARG A 191 14.02 6.62 -1.24
C ARG A 191 13.31 5.29 -1.52
N LEU A 192 12.58 5.19 -2.63
CA LEU A 192 12.01 3.92 -3.07
C LEU A 192 13.18 2.98 -3.35
N GLY A 193 13.48 2.09 -2.40
CA GLY A 193 14.58 1.13 -2.52
C GLY A 193 15.91 1.52 -1.83
N ALA A 194 16.04 2.70 -1.21
CA ALA A 194 17.27 3.05 -0.47
C ALA A 194 17.17 2.75 1.05
N ASN A 195 16.02 2.25 1.50
CA ASN A 195 15.82 1.75 2.86
C ASN A 195 16.28 0.28 2.98
N VAL A 196 17.47 -0.04 2.46
CA VAL A 196 18.06 -1.37 2.66
C VAL A 196 18.60 -1.41 4.09
N GLY A 197 17.85 -2.04 4.99
CA GLY A 197 18.26 -2.14 6.39
C GLY A 197 17.11 -2.37 7.35
N TYR A 198 17.21 -1.76 8.52
CA TYR A 198 16.25 -1.89 9.61
C TYR A 198 16.03 -0.54 10.29
N LEU A 199 14.89 -0.38 10.98
CA LEU A 199 14.75 0.63 12.03
C LEU A 199 14.70 -0.05 13.39
N SER A 200 15.54 0.41 14.31
CA SER A 200 15.46 0.05 15.72
C SER A 200 14.58 1.05 16.43
N TYR A 201 13.50 0.57 17.05
CA TYR A 201 12.59 1.38 17.83
C TYR A 201 12.92 1.28 19.32
N SER A 202 12.89 2.39 20.05
CA SER A 202 13.30 2.46 21.46
C SER A 202 12.44 3.44 22.28
N ARG A 203 12.39 3.21 23.60
CA ARG A 203 11.74 4.10 24.57
C ARG A 203 12.53 5.38 24.84
N LYS A 204 13.84 5.33 24.66
CA LYS A 204 14.76 6.45 24.90
C LYS A 204 15.48 6.77 23.61
N ARG A 205 15.77 8.05 23.39
CA ARG A 205 16.65 8.48 22.31
C ARG A 205 18.04 7.89 22.53
N HIS A 206 18.53 7.12 21.57
CA HIS A 206 19.92 6.70 21.54
C HIS A 206 20.66 7.51 20.47
N VAL A 207 21.90 7.90 20.78
CA VAL A 207 22.75 8.66 19.85
C VAL A 207 23.42 7.74 18.84
N LEU A 208 23.59 6.45 19.17
CA LEU A 208 24.22 5.44 18.32
C LEU A 208 23.13 4.50 17.74
N PRO A 209 23.15 4.22 16.42
CA PRO A 209 22.05 3.52 15.72
C PRO A 209 22.16 1.99 15.72
N PHE A 210 23.12 1.41 16.45
CA PHE A 210 23.37 -0.03 16.54
C PHE A 210 23.06 -0.58 17.93
#